data_AF-A0AAJ2LPQ4-F1
#
_entry.id   AF-A0AAJ2LPQ4-F1
#
_cell.length_a   1.000
_cell.length_b   1.000
_cell.length_c   1.000
_cell.angle_alpha   90.00
_cell.angle_beta   90.00
_cell.angle_gamma   90.00
#
_symmetry.space_group_name_H-M   'P 1'
#
loop_
_entity.id
_entity.type
_entity.pdbx_description
1 polymer ?
#
loop_
_entity_poly.entity_id
_entity_poly.type
_entity_poly.pdbx_seq_one_letter_code
_entity_poly.pdbx_strand_id
1 'polypeptide(L)'
;MELAGRSPEDSGNLKQGVSKKMDDVATANFLVSEIAHGKRHVGDMLHTAWKELNRRFPHRDEPDMRWTERRLRGWWNNESRIVRHHQMVELFETAEALKRARDEHAEYRAKTQRIRALAELVAKDEARGMAER
;
A
#
# COMPACT_ATOMS: atom_id res chain seq x y z
N MET A 1 -44.72 49.00 18.77
CA MET A 1 -43.47 48.57 18.12
C MET A 1 -42.44 48.50 19.22
N GLU A 2 -42.00 47.29 19.60
CA GLU A 2 -40.63 46.99 20.03
C GLU A 2 -40.52 45.48 20.24
N LEU A 3 -39.62 44.88 19.49
CA LEU A 3 -39.39 43.44 19.37
C LEU A 3 -38.44 43.00 20.48
N ALA A 4 -38.91 42.18 21.42
CA ALA A 4 -38.05 41.50 22.37
C ALA A 4 -37.27 40.38 21.66
N GLY A 5 -36.04 40.68 21.24
CA GLY A 5 -35.11 39.70 20.68
C GLY A 5 -34.67 38.70 21.74
N ARG A 6 -35.12 37.44 21.60
CA ARG A 6 -34.50 36.30 22.30
C ARG A 6 -33.13 36.06 21.68
N SER A 7 -32.08 36.19 22.50
CA SER A 7 -30.72 35.77 22.15
C SER A 7 -30.62 34.24 22.21
N PRO A 8 -30.20 33.54 21.14
CA PRO A 8 -29.91 32.12 21.19
C PRO A 8 -28.40 31.92 21.31
N GLU A 9 -27.86 32.15 22.51
CA GLU A 9 -26.50 31.72 22.85
C GLU A 9 -26.56 30.35 23.51
N ASP A 10 -26.99 29.35 22.75
CA ASP A 10 -26.68 27.95 23.04
C ASP A 10 -26.00 27.36 21.81
N SER A 11 -24.85 27.95 21.48
CA SER A 11 -23.91 27.34 20.54
C SER A 11 -23.27 26.17 21.27
N GLY A 12 -23.97 25.03 21.19
CA GLY A 12 -23.54 23.75 21.71
C GLY A 12 -22.06 23.56 21.44
N ASN A 13 -21.30 23.52 22.53
CA ASN A 13 -19.90 23.13 22.52
C ASN A 13 -19.88 21.67 22.05
N LEU A 14 -19.82 21.48 20.73
CA LEU A 14 -19.60 20.19 20.08
C LEU A 14 -18.29 19.69 20.64
N LYS A 15 -18.39 18.88 21.70
CA LYS A 15 -17.33 18.02 22.19
C LYS A 15 -16.78 17.38 20.93
N GLN A 16 -15.60 17.83 20.50
CA GLN A 16 -14.88 17.19 19.43
C GLN A 16 -14.74 15.76 19.92
N GLY A 17 -15.57 14.87 19.37
CA GLY A 17 -15.45 13.46 19.62
C GLY A 17 -13.99 13.16 19.36
N VAL A 18 -13.34 12.47 20.30
CA VAL A 18 -11.98 11.99 20.12
C VAL A 18 -12.04 11.03 18.93
N SER A 19 -11.98 11.58 17.73
CA SER A 19 -11.72 10.87 16.50
C SER A 19 -10.37 10.24 16.79
N LYS A 20 -10.39 8.93 17.08
CA LYS A 20 -9.22 8.10 17.30
C LYS A 20 -8.24 8.44 16.18
N LYS A 21 -7.29 9.35 16.43
CA LYS A 21 -6.34 9.81 15.42
C LYS A 21 -5.66 8.53 14.95
N MET A 22 -5.84 8.21 13.69
CA MET A 22 -5.18 7.07 13.07
C MET A 22 -3.68 7.31 13.28
N ASP A 23 -3.02 6.37 13.94
CA ASP A 23 -1.61 6.54 14.27
C ASP A 23 -0.83 6.52 12.95
N ASP A 24 -0.23 7.66 12.58
CA ASP A 24 0.53 7.80 11.34
C ASP A 24 1.63 6.72 11.25
N VAL A 25 2.20 6.34 12.40
CA VAL A 25 3.18 5.25 12.50
C VAL A 25 2.55 3.90 12.19
N ALA A 26 1.33 3.64 12.67
CA ALA A 26 0.63 2.40 12.36
C ALA A 26 0.32 2.30 10.86
N THR A 27 -0.07 3.43 10.25
CA THR A 27 -0.31 3.50 8.80
C THR A 27 0.99 3.30 8.02
N ALA A 28 2.09 3.93 8.46
CA ALA A 28 3.41 3.73 7.85
C ALA A 28 3.88 2.27 7.95
N ASN A 29 3.73 1.63 9.12
CA ASN A 29 4.10 0.22 9.32
C ASN A 29 3.24 -0.73 8.48
N PHE A 30 1.96 -0.43 8.30
CA PHE A 30 1.09 -1.14 7.37
C PHE A 30 1.61 -1.03 5.93
N LEU A 31 1.91 0.18 5.45
CA LEU A 31 2.44 0.39 4.10
C LEU A 31 3.80 -0.30 3.90
N VAL A 32 4.69 -0.24 4.89
CA VAL A 32 5.97 -0.99 4.88
C VAL A 32 5.75 -2.49 4.69
N SER A 33 4.74 -3.04 5.36
CA SER A 33 4.37 -4.47 5.22
C SER A 33 3.85 -4.79 3.81
N GLU A 34 3.02 -3.91 3.23
CA GLU A 34 2.49 -4.05 1.87
C GLU A 34 3.58 -3.98 0.79
N ILE A 35 4.57 -3.12 0.99
CA ILE A 35 5.74 -3.01 0.10
C ILE A 35 6.52 -4.32 0.14
N ALA A 36 6.84 -4.81 1.33
CA ALA A 36 7.67 -5.99 1.52
C ALA A 36 6.98 -7.31 1.12
N HIS A 37 5.65 -7.37 1.15
CA HIS A 37 4.78 -8.48 0.72
C HIS A 37 5.37 -9.90 0.79
N GLY A 38 4.89 -10.69 1.75
CA GLY A 38 5.27 -12.10 1.90
C GLY A 38 6.57 -12.33 2.65
N LYS A 39 7.22 -11.28 3.17
CA LYS A 39 8.32 -11.41 4.14
C LYS A 39 7.76 -11.65 5.54
N ARG A 40 8.22 -12.74 6.17
CA ARG A 40 7.82 -13.11 7.55
C ARG A 40 8.71 -12.47 8.61
N HIS A 41 9.99 -12.29 8.31
CA HIS A 41 10.94 -11.67 9.22
C HIS A 41 10.89 -10.15 9.10
N VAL A 42 10.75 -9.47 10.23
CA VAL A 42 10.72 -7.99 10.29
C VAL A 42 11.99 -7.40 9.67
N GLY A 43 13.17 -7.96 9.94
CA GLY A 43 14.43 -7.49 9.35
C GLY A 43 14.38 -7.47 7.81
N ASP A 44 13.97 -8.59 7.20
CA ASP A 44 13.84 -8.72 5.75
C ASP A 44 12.75 -7.78 5.19
N MET A 45 11.68 -7.59 5.94
CA MET A 45 10.58 -6.70 5.59
C MET A 45 11.08 -5.25 5.48
N LEU A 46 11.75 -4.77 6.54
CA LEU A 46 12.31 -3.43 6.59
C LEU A 46 13.39 -3.22 5.51
N HIS A 47 14.27 -4.19 5.32
CA HIS A 47 15.30 -4.13 4.28
C HIS A 47 14.70 -4.08 2.87
N THR A 48 13.70 -4.93 2.60
CA THR A 48 13.00 -4.95 1.30
C THR A 48 12.30 -3.62 1.04
N ALA A 49 11.58 -3.09 2.03
CA ALA A 49 10.91 -1.81 1.90
C ALA A 49 11.90 -0.66 1.68
N TRP A 50 12.98 -0.60 2.46
CA TRP A 50 14.05 0.38 2.30
C TRP A 50 14.66 0.37 0.90
N LYS A 51 14.92 -0.82 0.35
CA LYS A 51 15.47 -1.00 -1.00
C LYS A 51 14.51 -0.48 -2.07
N GLU A 52 13.23 -0.80 -1.98
CA GLU A 52 12.22 -0.32 -2.93
C GLU A 52 12.04 1.20 -2.87
N LEU A 53 12.03 1.77 -1.66
CA LEU A 53 11.92 3.21 -1.46
C LEU A 53 13.13 3.96 -2.02
N ASN A 54 14.36 3.50 -1.74
CA ASN A 54 15.57 4.14 -2.31
C ASN A 54 15.68 3.99 -3.83
N ARG A 55 15.13 2.91 -4.39
CA ARG A 55 15.11 2.70 -5.84
C ARG A 55 14.18 3.71 -6.54
N ARG A 56 13.04 4.02 -5.93
CA ARG A 56 12.03 4.94 -6.48
C ARG A 56 12.31 6.39 -6.14
N PHE A 57 12.77 6.65 -4.92
CA PHE A 57 13.02 7.97 -4.35
C PHE A 57 14.47 8.05 -3.85
N PRO A 58 15.45 8.22 -4.76
CA PRO A 58 16.85 8.21 -4.39
C PRO A 58 17.30 9.46 -3.61
N HIS A 59 16.55 10.58 -3.70
CA HIS A 59 16.82 11.83 -2.98
C HIS A 59 18.30 12.25 -3.01
N ARG A 60 18.89 12.29 -4.23
CA ARG A 60 20.34 12.51 -4.41
C ARG A 60 20.78 13.87 -3.88
N ASP A 61 19.96 14.88 -4.09
CA ASP A 61 20.29 16.27 -3.74
C ASP A 61 19.72 16.68 -2.36
N GLU A 62 18.92 15.81 -1.74
CA GLU A 62 18.19 16.09 -0.50
C GLU A 62 18.46 15.02 0.57
N PRO A 63 19.62 15.09 1.25
CA PRO A 63 20.06 14.04 2.18
C PRO A 63 19.09 13.79 3.34
N ASP A 64 18.38 14.82 3.79
CA ASP A 64 17.41 14.72 4.89
C ASP A 64 16.15 13.92 4.52
N MET A 65 15.80 13.92 3.23
CA MET A 65 14.63 13.18 2.73
C MET A 65 14.94 11.70 2.49
N ARG A 66 16.23 11.33 2.35
CA ARG A 66 16.66 9.95 2.09
C ARG A 66 16.09 8.94 3.07
N TRP A 67 15.75 7.78 2.51
CA TRP A 67 15.27 6.64 3.27
C TRP A 67 16.43 5.87 3.89
N THR A 68 16.35 5.63 5.20
CA THR A 68 17.29 4.79 5.94
C THR A 68 16.57 3.65 6.61
N GLU A 69 17.21 2.48 6.70
CA GLU A 69 16.65 1.35 7.46
C GLU A 69 16.39 1.72 8.93
N ARG A 70 17.27 2.55 9.52
CA ARG A 70 17.11 3.05 10.89
C ARG A 70 15.79 3.79 11.07
N ARG A 71 15.37 4.60 10.08
CA ARG A 71 14.09 5.32 10.14
C ARG A 71 12.91 4.36 10.19
N LEU A 72 12.89 3.38 9.29
CA LEU A 72 11.82 2.37 9.26
C LEU A 72 11.81 1.53 10.54
N ARG A 73 12.98 1.14 11.03
CA ARG A 73 13.13 0.41 12.30
C ARG A 73 12.65 1.24 13.50
N GLY A 74 12.92 2.55 13.50
CA GLY A 74 12.47 3.46 14.54
C GLY A 74 10.95 3.53 14.65
N TRP A 75 10.23 3.49 13.53
CA TRP A 75 8.76 3.39 13.54
C TRP A 75 8.27 2.02 14.02
N TRP A 76 8.95 0.95 13.61
CA TRP A 76 8.58 -0.41 14.01
C TRP A 76 8.77 -0.66 15.51
N ASN A 77 9.87 -0.14 16.08
CA ASN A 77 10.20 -0.23 17.49
C ASN A 77 9.54 0.86 18.35
N ASN A 78 8.70 1.71 17.76
CA ASN A 78 8.06 2.85 18.44
C ASN A 78 9.06 3.86 19.05
N GLU A 79 10.28 3.93 18.50
CA GLU A 79 11.33 4.90 18.85
C GLU A 79 11.05 6.29 18.23
N SER A 80 10.31 6.33 17.12
CA SER A 80 9.85 7.57 16.48
C SER A 80 8.35 7.52 16.26
N ARG A 81 7.65 8.57 16.71
CA ARG A 81 6.20 8.74 16.55
C ARG A 81 5.81 9.73 15.45
N ILE A 82 6.79 10.22 14.70
CA ILE A 82 6.60 11.25 13.70
C ILE A 82 6.86 10.65 12.33
N VAL A 83 5.86 10.76 11.47
CA VAL A 83 5.96 10.46 10.04
C VAL A 83 5.63 11.75 9.29
N ARG A 84 6.56 12.19 8.43
CA ARG A 84 6.36 13.41 7.63
C ARG A 84 5.43 13.09 6.46
N HIS A 85 4.74 14.12 5.97
CA HIS A 85 3.79 13.95 4.87
C HIS A 85 4.43 13.33 3.62
N HIS A 86 5.60 13.80 3.17
CA HIS A 86 6.30 13.22 2.01
C HIS A 86 6.62 11.73 2.23
N GLN A 87 6.95 11.33 3.46
CA GLN A 87 7.24 9.93 3.80
C GLN A 87 5.99 9.06 3.64
N MET A 88 4.84 9.56 4.10
CA MET A 88 3.56 8.87 3.92
C MET A 88 3.18 8.74 2.44
N VAL A 89 3.36 9.80 1.65
CA VAL A 89 3.06 9.80 0.22
C VAL A 89 3.94 8.80 -0.51
N GLU A 90 5.25 8.84 -0.30
CA GLU A 90 6.21 7.93 -0.97
C GLU A 90 5.99 6.45 -0.59
N LEU A 91 5.61 6.18 0.67
CA LEU A 91 5.20 4.84 1.11
C LEU A 91 3.94 4.38 0.36
N PHE A 92 2.93 5.23 0.29
CA PHE A 92 1.67 4.93 -0.38
C PHE A 92 1.87 4.68 -1.87
N GLU A 93 2.58 5.58 -2.57
CA GLU A 93 2.88 5.44 -3.99
C GLU A 93 3.66 4.16 -4.31
N THR A 94 4.62 3.81 -3.44
CA THR A 94 5.39 2.57 -3.58
C THR A 94 4.51 1.35 -3.41
N ALA A 95 3.67 1.33 -2.36
CA ALA A 95 2.76 0.22 -2.07
C ALA A 95 1.76 0.02 -3.22
N GLU A 96 1.12 1.09 -3.69
CA GLU A 96 0.15 1.06 -4.79
C GLU A 96 0.79 0.56 -6.09
N ALA A 97 1.97 1.07 -6.44
CA ALA A 97 2.64 0.64 -7.66
C ALA A 97 3.08 -0.84 -7.62
N LEU A 98 3.52 -1.34 -6.46
CA LEU A 98 3.85 -2.76 -6.30
C LEU A 98 2.59 -3.64 -6.32
N LYS A 99 1.49 -3.16 -5.74
CA LYS A 99 0.19 -3.83 -5.80
C LYS A 99 -0.31 -3.95 -7.24
N ARG A 100 -0.32 -2.85 -7.99
CA ARG A 100 -0.70 -2.85 -9.42
C ARG A 100 0.14 -3.83 -10.24
N ALA A 101 1.46 -3.84 -10.04
CA ALA A 101 2.35 -4.77 -10.73
C ALA A 101 2.02 -6.25 -10.40
N ARG A 102 1.59 -6.55 -9.16
CA ARG A 102 1.16 -7.90 -8.76
C ARG A 102 -0.16 -8.27 -9.43
N ASP A 103 -1.11 -7.35 -9.45
CA ASP A 103 -2.43 -7.55 -10.05
C ASP A 103 -2.30 -7.78 -11.57
N GLU A 104 -1.54 -6.94 -12.27
CA GLU A 104 -1.23 -7.10 -13.70
C GLU A 104 -0.58 -8.46 -14.00
N HIS A 105 0.36 -8.89 -13.17
CA HIS A 105 1.00 -10.20 -13.33
C HIS A 105 0.03 -11.36 -13.04
N ALA A 106 -0.88 -11.22 -12.08
CA ALA A 106 -1.93 -12.20 -11.82
C ALA A 106 -2.90 -12.32 -13.01
N GLU A 107 -3.32 -11.19 -13.57
CA GLU A 107 -4.14 -11.15 -14.78
C GLU A 107 -3.46 -11.81 -15.97
N TYR A 108 -2.17 -11.50 -16.19
CA TYR A 108 -1.38 -12.10 -17.26
C TYR A 108 -1.32 -13.62 -17.13
N ARG A 109 -1.06 -14.14 -15.91
CA ARG A 109 -1.05 -15.58 -15.63
C ARG A 109 -2.42 -16.22 -15.89
N ALA A 110 -3.50 -15.57 -15.45
CA ALA A 110 -4.86 -16.06 -15.69
C ALA A 110 -5.20 -16.13 -17.19
N LYS A 111 -4.86 -15.08 -17.96
CA LYS A 111 -5.04 -15.06 -19.42
C LYS A 111 -4.25 -16.17 -20.11
N THR A 112 -2.98 -16.34 -19.72
CA THR A 112 -2.10 -17.37 -20.28
C THR A 112 -2.61 -18.78 -19.99
N GLN A 113 -3.09 -19.04 -18.77
CA GLN A 113 -3.69 -20.32 -18.39
C GLN A 113 -4.95 -20.63 -19.22
N ARG A 114 -5.81 -19.64 -19.48
CA ARG A 114 -7.01 -19.81 -20.33
C ARG A 114 -6.63 -20.18 -21.76
N ILE A 115 -5.64 -19.50 -22.34
CA ILE A 115 -5.16 -19.78 -23.70
C ILE A 115 -4.61 -21.21 -23.78
N ARG A 116 -3.80 -21.62 -22.79
CA ARG A 116 -3.25 -22.98 -22.71
C ARG A 116 -4.37 -24.03 -22.63
N ALA A 117 -5.38 -23.81 -21.81
CA ALA A 117 -6.51 -24.73 -21.67
C ALA A 117 -7.30 -24.88 -22.98
N LEU A 118 -7.51 -23.79 -23.73
CA LEU A 118 -8.14 -23.87 -25.06
C LEU A 118 -7.29 -24.64 -26.06
N ALA A 119 -5.98 -24.41 -26.10
CA ALA A 119 -5.07 -25.13 -26.98
C ALA A 119 -5.06 -26.65 -26.69
N GLU A 120 -5.10 -27.03 -25.41
CA GLU A 120 -5.20 -28.43 -24.99
C GLU A 120 -6.53 -29.09 -25.40
N LEU A 121 -7.63 -28.33 -25.39
CA LEU A 121 -8.94 -28.82 -25.85
C LEU A 121 -8.94 -29.03 -27.37
N VAL A 122 -8.42 -28.06 -28.14
CA VAL A 122 -8.29 -28.18 -29.60
C VAL A 122 -7.42 -29.39 -29.97
N ALA A 123 -6.25 -29.53 -29.34
CA ALA A 123 -5.35 -30.65 -29.61
C ALA A 123 -6.00 -32.02 -29.30
N LYS A 124 -6.82 -32.11 -28.24
CA LYS A 124 -7.57 -33.33 -27.90
C LYS A 124 -8.65 -33.64 -28.93
N ASP A 125 -9.35 -32.62 -29.42
CA ASP A 125 -10.38 -32.78 -30.44
C ASP A 125 -9.79 -33.25 -31.78
N GLU A 126 -8.68 -32.64 -32.20
CA GLU A 126 -7.93 -33.06 -33.40
C GLU A 126 -7.42 -34.51 -33.28
N ALA A 127 -6.85 -34.87 -32.12
CA ALA A 127 -6.39 -36.24 -31.87
C ALA A 127 -7.53 -37.27 -31.91
N ARG A 128 -8.71 -36.91 -31.39
CA ARG A 128 -9.90 -37.78 -31.45
C ARG A 128 -10.40 -37.94 -32.89
N GLY A 129 -10.50 -36.87 -33.66
CA GLY A 129 -10.92 -36.92 -35.06
C GLY A 129 -9.98 -37.74 -35.96
N MET A 130 -8.70 -37.86 -35.60
CA MET A 130 -7.76 -38.76 -36.29
C MET A 130 -7.88 -40.23 -35.87
N ALA A 131 -8.36 -40.53 -34.66
CA ALA A 131 -8.54 -41.91 -34.19
C ALA A 131 -9.84 -42.57 -34.70
N GLU A 132 -10.81 -41.76 -35.16
CA GLU A 132 -12.11 -42.22 -35.70
C GLU A 132 -12.09 -42.41 -37.23
N ARG A 133 -10.93 -42.28 -37.89
CA ARG A 133 -10.71 -42.55 -39.33
C ARG A 133 -9.87 -43.80 -39.54
#